data_AF-A0A9D5NZA5-F1
#
_entry.id   AF-A0A9D5NZA5-F1
#
_cell.length_a   1.000
_cell.length_b   1.000
_cell.length_c   1.000
_cell.angle_alpha   90.00
_cell.angle_beta   90.00
_cell.angle_gamma   90.00
#
_symmetry.space_group_name_H-M   'P 1'
#
loop_
_entity.id
_entity.type
_entity.pdbx_description
1 polymer ?
#
loop_
_entity_poly.entity_id
_entity_poly.type
_entity_poly.pdbx_seq_one_letter_code
_entity_poly.pdbx_strand_id
1 'polypeptide(L)'
;MYGPFTSAKWLIPLIADASLSCGLKEDVTGDQLQFTAMAIFSRFRWLKASEVMLFFFNFKAGFYERFYSYFDTQTIIRSFKAFLEERALTIAVQERNM
;
A
#
# COMPACT_ATOMS: atom_id res chain seq x y z
N MET A 1 14.53 22.81 -1.99
CA MET A 1 13.15 22.87 -1.46
C MET A 1 12.67 21.45 -1.14
N TYR A 2 12.70 21.05 0.14
CA TYR A 2 12.15 19.77 0.59
C TYR A 2 10.69 20.00 0.99
N GLY A 3 9.77 19.94 0.03
CA GLY A 3 8.35 19.97 0.34
C GLY A 3 7.94 18.72 1.13
N PRO A 4 6.82 18.74 1.87
CA PRO A 4 6.27 17.58 2.59
C PRO A 4 6.04 16.35 1.70
N PHE A 5 6.09 16.52 0.37
CA PHE A 5 6.03 15.49 -0.65
C PHE A 5 7.30 14.64 -0.78
N THR A 6 8.48 15.11 -0.34
CA THR A 6 9.72 14.33 -0.50
C THR A 6 9.70 13.05 0.33
N SER A 7 9.04 13.07 1.49
CA SER A 7 8.91 11.90 2.38
C SER A 7 7.97 10.82 1.85
N ALA A 8 7.17 11.08 0.81
CA ALA A 8 6.30 10.08 0.18
C ALA A 8 6.88 9.53 -1.13
N LYS A 9 7.96 10.11 -1.67
CA LYS A 9 8.56 9.69 -2.95
C LYS A 9 9.10 8.26 -2.93
N TRP A 10 9.54 7.77 -1.77
CA TRP A 10 10.02 6.39 -1.65
C TRP A 10 8.92 5.34 -1.82
N LEU A 11 7.64 5.73 -1.70
CA LEU A 11 6.49 4.84 -1.95
C LEU A 11 6.18 4.68 -3.43
N ILE A 12 6.52 5.67 -4.26
CA ILE A 12 6.24 5.66 -5.70
C ILE A 12 6.79 4.40 -6.40
N PRO A 13 8.08 4.02 -6.25
CA PRO A 13 8.59 2.80 -6.88
C PRO A 13 7.94 1.52 -6.34
N LEU A 14 7.55 1.48 -5.06
CA LEU A 14 6.85 0.34 -4.46
C LEU A 14 5.45 0.15 -5.06
N ILE A 15 4.72 1.26 -5.25
CA ILE A 15 3.38 1.25 -5.86
C ILE A 15 3.48 0.90 -7.35
N ALA A 16 4.50 1.43 -8.06
CA ALA A 16 4.74 1.10 -9.47
C ALA A 16 5.09 -0.38 -9.68
N ASP A 17 5.93 -0.95 -8.81
CA ASP A 17 6.25 -2.38 -8.86
C ASP A 17 5.03 -3.27 -8.57
N ALA A 18 4.19 -2.84 -7.61
CA ALA A 18 2.92 -3.50 -7.33
C ALA A 18 1.94 -3.40 -8.51
N SER A 19 1.87 -2.25 -9.19
CA SER A 19 0.99 -2.06 -10.35
C SER A 19 1.40 -2.92 -11.54
N LEU A 20 2.71 -3.09 -11.77
CA LEU A 20 3.25 -4.00 -12.79
C LEU A 20 2.89 -5.46 -12.48
N SER A 21 2.99 -5.86 -11.21
CA SER A 21 2.67 -7.22 -10.78
C SER A 21 1.18 -7.57 -10.96
N CYS A 22 0.29 -6.58 -11.00
CA CYS A 22 -1.14 -6.81 -11.13
C CYS A 22 -1.65 -6.93 -12.57
N GLY A 23 -0.82 -6.72 -13.60
CA GLY A 23 -1.23 -6.90 -15.00
C GLY A 23 -2.34 -5.95 -15.45
N LEU A 24 -2.23 -4.66 -15.08
CA LEU A 24 -3.18 -3.62 -15.45
C LEU A 24 -3.26 -3.46 -16.98
N LYS A 25 -4.46 -3.18 -17.50
CA LYS A 25 -4.68 -2.95 -18.94
C LYS A 25 -4.21 -1.58 -19.42
N GLU A 26 -4.13 -0.61 -18.51
CA GLU A 26 -3.63 0.74 -18.77
C GLU A 26 -2.41 1.05 -17.90
N ASP A 27 -1.44 1.76 -18.49
CA ASP A 27 -0.27 2.25 -17.78
C ASP A 27 -0.67 3.23 -16.69
N VAL A 28 -0.14 3.03 -15.49
CA VAL A 28 -0.41 3.92 -14.36
C VAL A 28 0.27 5.27 -14.60
N THR A 29 -0.52 6.34 -14.60
CA THR A 29 0.02 7.70 -14.71
C THR A 29 0.80 8.08 -13.46
N GLY A 30 1.94 8.76 -13.62
CA GLY A 30 2.77 9.22 -12.50
C GLY A 30 2.00 10.04 -11.45
N ASP A 31 1.01 10.82 -11.88
CA ASP A 31 0.12 11.57 -10.98
C ASP A 31 -0.74 10.65 -10.09
N GLN A 32 -1.22 9.51 -10.60
CA GLN A 32 -2.00 8.55 -9.81
C GLN A 32 -1.13 7.84 -8.77
N LEU A 33 0.12 7.51 -9.13
CA LEU A 33 1.10 6.97 -8.19
C LEU A 33 1.40 7.98 -7.08
N GLN A 34 1.61 9.24 -7.44
CA GLN A 34 1.91 10.30 -6.49
C GLN A 34 0.72 10.60 -5.57
N PHE A 35 -0.49 10.64 -6.11
CA PHE A 35 -1.72 10.79 -5.33
C PHE A 35 -1.91 9.63 -4.34
N THR A 36 -1.67 8.40 -4.79
CA THR A 36 -1.77 7.20 -3.92
C THR A 36 -0.72 7.22 -2.82
N ALA A 37 0.54 7.54 -3.14
CA ALA A 37 1.61 7.69 -2.16
C ALA A 37 1.26 8.76 -1.11
N MET A 38 0.69 9.89 -1.55
CA MET A 38 0.25 10.95 -0.66
C MET A 38 -0.93 10.51 0.22
N ALA A 39 -1.91 9.81 -0.34
CA ALA A 39 -3.06 9.31 0.41
C ALA A 39 -2.63 8.31 1.49
N ILE A 40 -1.70 7.40 1.16
CA ILE A 40 -1.11 6.46 2.12
C ILE A 40 -0.35 7.23 3.20
N PHE A 41 0.57 8.12 2.82
CA PHE A 41 1.38 8.88 3.78
C PHE A 41 0.53 9.75 4.71
N SER A 42 -0.53 10.38 4.20
CA SER A 42 -1.40 11.24 4.99
C SER A 42 -2.27 10.47 5.99
N ARG A 43 -2.73 9.26 5.65
CA ARG A 43 -3.58 8.43 6.53
C ARG A 43 -2.77 7.52 7.45
N PHE A 44 -1.56 7.14 7.05
CA PHE A 44 -0.76 6.10 7.68
C PHE A 44 0.63 6.61 8.09
N ARG A 45 0.77 7.91 8.38
CA ARG A 45 2.05 8.53 8.79
C ARG A 45 2.69 7.88 10.02
N TRP A 46 1.88 7.21 10.84
CA TRP A 46 2.28 6.54 12.08
C TRP A 46 2.81 5.11 11.86
N LEU A 47 2.67 4.53 10.66
CA LEU A 47 3.15 3.19 10.35
C LEU A 47 4.66 3.17 10.06
N LYS A 48 5.30 2.07 10.46
CA LYS A 48 6.73 1.85 10.17
C LYS A 48 6.90 1.52 8.69
N ALA A 49 8.02 1.96 8.10
CA ALA A 49 8.33 1.68 6.70
C ALA A 49 8.34 0.17 6.37
N SER A 50 8.80 -0.66 7.31
CA SER A 50 8.79 -2.12 7.18
C SER A 50 7.39 -2.71 7.05
N GLU A 51 6.39 -2.15 7.73
CA GLU A 51 5.00 -2.62 7.67
C GLU A 51 4.38 -2.29 6.31
N VAL A 52 4.72 -1.11 5.77
CA VAL A 52 4.31 -0.71 4.42
C VAL A 52 4.95 -1.61 3.36
N MET A 53 6.23 -1.94 3.50
CA MET A 53 6.91 -2.89 2.60
C MET A 53 6.29 -4.28 2.67
N LEU A 54 5.96 -4.77 3.87
CA LEU A 54 5.30 -6.07 4.07
C LEU A 54 3.92 -6.10 3.40
N PHE A 55 3.16 -5.01 3.50
CA PHE A 55 1.91 -4.87 2.77
C PHE A 55 2.11 -5.04 1.25
N PHE A 56 3.05 -4.31 0.65
CA PHE A 56 3.31 -4.43 -0.80
C PHE A 56 3.80 -5.83 -1.20
N PHE A 57 4.56 -6.50 -0.33
CA PHE A 57 4.96 -7.89 -0.54
C PHE A 57 3.75 -8.84 -0.59
N ASN A 58 2.87 -8.78 0.41
CA ASN A 58 1.66 -9.59 0.47
C ASN A 58 0.67 -9.26 -0.66
N PHE A 59 0.57 -7.98 -1.01
CA PHE A 59 -0.24 -7.50 -2.13
C PHE A 59 0.23 -8.10 -3.46
N LYS A 60 1.55 -8.11 -3.71
CA LYS A 60 2.14 -8.78 -4.89
C LYS A 60 1.95 -10.29 -4.88
N ALA A 61 1.98 -10.92 -3.71
CA ALA A 61 1.71 -12.35 -3.57
C ALA A 61 0.23 -12.73 -3.79
N GLY A 62 -0.66 -11.74 -3.97
CA GLY A 62 -2.06 -11.97 -4.32
C GLY A 62 -2.97 -12.30 -3.12
N PHE A 63 -2.52 -11.98 -1.89
CA PHE A 63 -3.35 -12.13 -0.68
C PHE A 63 -4.49 -11.11 -0.59
N TYR A 64 -4.43 -10.03 -1.37
CA TYR A 64 -5.40 -8.94 -1.35
C TYR A 64 -6.12 -8.76 -2.70
N GLU A 65 -7.16 -7.92 -2.71
CA GLU A 65 -7.97 -7.66 -3.89
C GLU A 65 -7.11 -7.25 -5.09
N ARG A 66 -7.38 -7.87 -6.24
CA ARG A 66 -6.75 -7.52 -7.51
C ARG A 66 -7.45 -6.32 -8.14
N PHE A 67 -6.71 -5.56 -8.94
CA PHE A 67 -7.32 -4.55 -9.80
C PHE A 67 -8.19 -5.21 -10.87
N TYR A 68 -9.43 -4.75 -11.02
CA TYR A 68 -10.38 -5.35 -11.96
C TYR A 68 -10.08 -5.02 -13.43
N SER A 69 -9.35 -3.93 -13.72
CA SER A 69 -8.83 -3.58 -15.05
C SER A 69 -7.96 -2.30 -15.02
N TYR A 70 -8.23 -1.39 -14.07
CA TYR A 70 -7.61 -0.07 -13.95
C TYR A 70 -6.99 0.14 -12.58
N PHE A 71 -5.98 1.00 -12.50
CA PHE A 71 -5.38 1.39 -11.23
C PHE A 71 -6.37 2.25 -10.43
N ASP A 72 -6.78 1.73 -9.27
CA ASP A 72 -7.66 2.45 -8.36
C ASP A 72 -6.99 2.61 -6.99
N THR A 73 -6.74 3.86 -6.61
CA THR A 73 -6.23 4.23 -5.30
C THR A 73 -7.12 3.70 -4.18
N GLN A 74 -8.45 3.61 -4.38
CA GLN A 74 -9.35 3.09 -3.36
C GLN A 74 -9.10 1.61 -3.06
N THR A 75 -8.79 0.80 -4.07
CA THR A 75 -8.47 -0.63 -3.91
C THR A 75 -7.23 -0.83 -3.05
N ILE A 76 -6.17 -0.03 -3.28
CA ILE A 76 -4.96 -0.06 -2.45
C ILE A 76 -5.30 0.33 -1.01
N ILE A 77 -6.07 1.40 -0.79
CA ILE A 77 -6.44 1.85 0.55
C ILE A 77 -7.30 0.81 1.29
N ARG A 78 -8.25 0.17 0.60
CA ARG A 78 -9.09 -0.91 1.17
C ARG A 78 -8.26 -2.13 1.55
N SER A 79 -7.39 -2.57 0.64
CA SER A 79 -6.44 -3.67 0.89
C SER A 79 -5.51 -3.36 2.06
N PHE A 80 -5.04 -2.11 2.15
CA PHE A 80 -4.19 -1.67 3.25
C PHE A 80 -4.93 -1.72 4.59
N LYS A 81 -6.20 -1.32 4.61
CA LYS A 81 -7.04 -1.40 5.81
C LYS A 81 -7.25 -2.86 6.25
N ALA A 82 -7.52 -3.77 5.31
CA ALA A 82 -7.65 -5.19 5.59
C ALA A 82 -6.36 -5.78 6.20
N PHE A 83 -5.19 -5.43 5.65
CA PHE A 83 -3.89 -5.82 6.21
C PHE A 83 -3.70 -5.32 7.65
N LEU A 84 -4.12 -4.09 7.97
CA LEU A 84 -4.04 -3.57 9.33
C LEU A 84 -4.96 -4.32 10.29
N GLU A 85 -6.17 -4.66 9.85
CA GLU A 85 -7.13 -5.44 10.64
C GLU A 85 -6.59 -6.86 10.91
N GLU A 86 -6.06 -7.55 9.90
CA GLU A 86 -5.40 -8.86 10.05
C GLU A 86 -4.22 -8.80 11.02
N ARG A 87 -3.42 -7.74 10.95
CA ARG A 87 -2.27 -7.57 11.85
C ARG A 87 -2.68 -7.24 13.27
N ALA A 88 -3.70 -6.42 13.47
CA ALA A 88 -4.25 -6.15 14.79
C ALA A 88 -4.77 -7.45 15.43
N LEU A 89 -5.46 -8.30 14.66
CA LEU A 89 -5.90 -9.62 15.11
C LEU A 89 -4.72 -10.53 15.44
N THR A 90 -3.69 -10.57 14.58
CA THR A 90 -2.48 -11.40 14.81
C THR A 90 -1.75 -10.98 16.09
N ILE A 91 -1.58 -9.68 16.33
CA ILE A 91 -0.97 -9.15 17.56
C ILE A 91 -1.82 -9.56 18.77
N ALA A 92 -3.14 -9.38 18.70
CA ALA A 92 -4.05 -9.76 19.79
C ALA A 92 -4.04 -11.27 20.09
N VAL A 93 -3.85 -12.12 19.07
CA VAL A 93 -3.69 -13.57 19.25
C VAL A 93 -2.34 -13.90 19.87
N GLN A 94 -1.26 -13.22 19.47
CA GLN A 94 0.07 -13.40 20.08
C GLN A 94 0.09 -12.98 21.55
N GLU A 95 -0.59 -11.89 21.91
CA GLU A 95 -0.74 -11.45 23.30
C GLU A 95 -1.56 -12.42 24.16
N ARG A 96 -2.46 -13.21 23.56
CA ARG A 96 -3.24 -14.24 24.28
C ARG A 96 -2.52 -15.58 24.43
N ASN A 97 -1.48 -15.82 23.62
CA ASN A 97 -0.69 -17.06 23.65
C ASN A 97 0.63 -16.91 24.44
N MET A 98 0.86 -15.76 25.07
CA MET A 98 1.90 -15.53 26.08
C MET A 98 1.28 -15.50 27.48
#